data_AF-A0A7R7VVX6-F1
#
_entry.id   AF-A0A7R7VVX6-F1
#
_cell.length_a   1.000
_cell.length_b   1.000
_cell.length_c   1.000
_cell.angle_alpha   90.00
_cell.angle_beta   90.00
_cell.angle_gamma   90.00
#
_symmetry.space_group_name_H-M   'P 1'
#
loop_
_entity.id
_entity.type
_entity.pdbx_description
1 polymer ?
#
loop_
_entity_poly.entity_id
_entity_poly.type
_entity_poly.pdbx_seq_one_letter_code
_entity_poly.pdbx_strand_id
1 'polypeptide(L)'
;MTGAEQFFIRMLAGSEVTSMINPASKKSANVMNTVIMEAIPFVAFRNHGITAATMIKVAWTLVLANLAATSDVVYGYTVSGRNLPLEGVESVIGPCLNVLPVRANMNNTNTILDLL
;
A
#
# COMPACT_ATOMS: atom_id res chain seq x y z
N MET A 1 -13.40 -21.87 -2.77
CA MET A 1 -12.64 -20.60 -2.77
C MET A 1 -13.43 -19.58 -1.99
N THR A 2 -12.80 -18.88 -1.06
CA THR A 2 -13.45 -17.82 -0.27
C THR A 2 -13.66 -16.56 -1.13
N GLY A 3 -14.56 -15.66 -0.74
CA GLY A 3 -14.77 -14.40 -1.48
C GLY A 3 -13.51 -13.52 -1.57
N ALA A 4 -12.67 -13.53 -0.53
CA ALA A 4 -11.43 -12.76 -0.49
C ALA A 4 -10.38 -13.30 -1.46
N GLU A 5 -10.24 -14.63 -1.56
CA GLU A 5 -9.31 -15.27 -2.49
C GLU A 5 -9.64 -14.92 -3.94
N GLN A 6 -10.91 -15.04 -4.33
CA GLN A 6 -11.37 -14.67 -5.67
C GLN A 6 -11.17 -13.18 -5.96
N PHE A 7 -11.42 -12.32 -4.97
CA PHE A 7 -11.16 -10.89 -5.09
C PHE A 7 -9.69 -10.61 -5.43
N PHE A 8 -8.74 -11.17 -4.67
CA PHE A 8 -7.32 -10.92 -4.90
C PHE A 8 -6.82 -11.53 -6.21
N ILE A 9 -7.27 -12.73 -6.58
CA ILE A 9 -6.94 -13.33 -7.89
C ILE A 9 -7.36 -12.40 -9.03
N ARG A 10 -8.59 -11.85 -8.97
CA ARG A 10 -9.09 -10.94 -9.99
C ARG A 10 -8.37 -9.60 -9.99
N MET A 11 -8.15 -9.02 -8.81
CA MET A 11 -7.47 -7.73 -8.65
C MET A 11 -6.03 -7.76 -9.19
N LEU A 12 -5.31 -8.87 -8.97
CA LEU A 12 -3.93 -9.04 -9.39
C LEU A 12 -3.76 -9.66 -10.79
N ALA A 13 -4.85 -10.03 -11.45
CA ALA A 13 -4.78 -10.65 -12.77
C ALA A 13 -4.03 -9.74 -13.77
N GLY A 14 -3.01 -10.28 -14.43
CA GLY A 14 -2.18 -9.55 -15.40
C GLY A 14 -1.28 -8.47 -14.78
N SER A 15 -1.05 -8.50 -13.47
CA SER A 15 -0.04 -7.66 -12.82
C SER A 15 1.27 -8.40 -12.63
N GLU A 16 2.36 -7.64 -12.55
CA GLU A 16 3.67 -8.11 -12.10
C GLU A 16 4.08 -7.38 -10.82
N VAL A 17 4.93 -8.02 -10.02
CA VAL A 17 5.49 -7.38 -8.82
C VAL A 17 6.38 -6.22 -9.26
N THR A 18 6.16 -5.03 -8.72
CA THR A 18 6.99 -3.86 -9.02
C THR A 18 8.41 -4.07 -8.50
N SER A 19 9.34 -4.29 -9.42
CA SER A 19 10.75 -4.50 -9.10
C SER A 19 11.46 -3.16 -8.93
N MET A 20 11.76 -2.79 -7.67
CA MET A 20 12.61 -1.62 -7.36
C MET A 20 13.97 -2.00 -6.79
N ILE A 21 14.14 -3.24 -6.35
CA ILE A 21 15.35 -3.72 -5.70
C ILE A 21 15.83 -4.91 -6.50
N ASN A 22 17.08 -4.88 -6.95
CA ASN A 22 17.71 -6.06 -7.54
C ASN A 22 17.94 -7.09 -6.42
N PRO A 23 17.30 -8.28 -6.46
CA PRO A 23 17.48 -9.31 -5.44
C PRO A 23 18.92 -9.84 -5.37
N ALA A 24 19.70 -9.67 -6.44
CA ALA A 24 21.12 -10.03 -6.49
C ALA A 24 22.03 -9.02 -5.76
N SER A 25 21.50 -7.89 -5.32
CA SER A 25 22.21 -6.98 -4.42
C SER A 25 22.51 -7.69 -3.10
N LYS A 26 23.75 -7.61 -2.62
CA LYS A 26 24.19 -8.20 -1.34
C LYS A 26 23.17 -7.87 -0.25
N LYS A 27 22.84 -8.84 0.62
CA LYS A 27 22.06 -8.64 1.84
C LYS A 27 22.75 -7.56 2.67
N SER A 28 22.42 -6.30 2.42
CA SER A 28 22.74 -5.23 3.34
C SER A 28 22.06 -5.63 4.64
N ALA A 29 22.79 -5.62 5.75
CA ALA A 29 22.12 -5.55 7.04
C ALA A 29 21.23 -4.30 6.95
N ASN A 30 19.93 -4.48 6.77
CA ASN A 30 18.95 -3.40 6.69
C ASN A 30 18.82 -2.78 8.08
N VAL A 31 19.88 -2.12 8.53
CA VAL A 31 19.89 -1.31 9.74
C VAL A 31 19.30 0.01 9.31
N MET A 32 18.03 0.21 9.66
CA MET A 32 17.37 1.49 9.48
C MET A 32 18.01 2.48 10.46
N ASN A 33 19.13 3.08 10.07
CA ASN A 33 19.94 3.99 10.89
C ASN A 33 19.74 5.47 10.54
N THR A 34 18.95 5.73 9.49
CA THR A 34 18.71 7.08 8.97
C THR A 34 17.23 7.38 9.06
N VAL A 35 16.90 8.50 9.70
CA VAL A 35 15.54 9.03 9.79
C VAL A 35 15.56 10.42 9.17
N ILE A 36 14.76 10.62 8.14
CA ILE A 36 14.51 11.93 7.54
C ILE A 36 13.11 12.35 7.98
N MET A 37 13.00 13.51 8.62
CA MET A 37 11.73 14.07 9.06
C MET A 37 11.49 15.40 8.36
N GLU A 38 10.44 15.44 7.56
CA GLU A 38 9.92 16.65 6.93
C GLU A 38 8.46 16.81 7.37
N ALA A 39 8.10 17.96 7.93
CA ALA A 39 6.70 18.25 8.29
C ALA A 39 6.00 18.89 7.11
N ILE A 40 5.05 18.17 6.51
CA ILE A 40 4.23 18.68 5.41
C ILE A 40 2.87 19.11 5.97
N PRO A 41 2.41 20.35 5.73
CA PRO A 41 1.06 20.77 6.12
C PRO A 41 0.01 19.85 5.52
N PHE A 42 -0.81 19.24 6.38
CA PHE A 42 -1.88 18.37 5.93
C PHE A 42 -3.15 19.18 5.68
N VAL A 43 -3.69 19.10 4.46
CA VAL A 43 -4.99 19.67 4.11
C VAL A 43 -6.04 18.58 4.27
N ALA A 44 -6.97 18.77 5.21
CA ALA A 44 -8.04 17.82 5.44
C ALA A 44 -9.09 17.89 4.32
N PHE A 45 -9.26 16.81 3.57
CA PHE A 45 -10.30 16.68 2.53
C PHE A 45 -11.65 16.28 3.14
N ARG A 46 -12.13 17.09 4.11
CA ARG A 46 -13.32 16.78 4.92
C ARG A 46 -14.58 16.50 4.08
N ASN A 47 -14.65 17.06 2.88
CA ASN A 47 -15.84 16.96 2.02
C ASN A 47 -15.87 15.71 1.13
N HIS A 48 -14.82 14.89 1.10
CA HIS A 48 -14.72 13.75 0.18
C HIS A 48 -14.60 12.38 0.89
N GLY A 49 -14.62 12.32 2.22
CA GLY A 49 -14.46 11.07 2.96
C GLY A 49 -13.06 10.43 2.84
N ILE A 50 -12.07 11.17 2.33
CA ILE A 50 -10.71 10.70 2.09
C ILE A 50 -9.90 10.79 3.39
N THR A 51 -9.26 9.68 3.77
CA THR A 51 -8.38 9.63 4.94
C THR A 51 -6.95 10.04 4.62
N ALA A 52 -6.21 10.51 5.63
CA ALA A 52 -4.77 10.76 5.50
C ALA A 52 -4.01 9.50 5.04
N ALA A 53 -4.43 8.31 5.52
CA ALA A 53 -3.84 7.05 5.10
C ALA A 53 -4.03 6.77 3.60
N THR A 54 -5.20 7.10 3.04
CA THR A 54 -5.45 7.00 1.59
C THR A 54 -4.52 7.92 0.80
N MET A 55 -4.36 9.16 1.26
CA MET A 55 -3.47 10.13 0.61
C MET A 55 -2.01 9.69 0.63
N ILE A 56 -1.52 9.19 1.77
CA ILE A 56 -0.16 8.65 1.89
C ILE A 56 0.02 7.44 0.97
N LYS A 57 -0.99 6.56 0.85
CA LYS A 57 -0.96 5.43 -0.09
C LYS A 57 -0.84 5.91 -1.55
N VAL A 58 -1.62 6.92 -1.96
CA VAL A 58 -1.52 7.48 -3.32
C VAL A 58 -0.18 8.16 -3.56
N ALA A 59 0.31 8.96 -2.60
CA ALA A 59 1.63 9.58 -2.70
C ALA A 59 2.74 8.53 -2.86
N TRP A 60 2.66 7.42 -2.10
CA TRP A 60 3.58 6.31 -2.22
C TRP A 60 3.50 5.61 -3.58
N THR A 61 2.28 5.35 -4.08
CA THR A 61 2.06 4.80 -5.43
C THR A 61 2.76 5.66 -6.49
N LEU A 62 2.63 6.98 -6.43
CA LEU A 62 3.25 7.90 -7.39
C LEU A 62 4.78 7.85 -7.32
N VAL A 63 5.34 7.79 -6.11
CA VAL A 63 6.79 7.62 -5.93
C VAL A 63 7.28 6.32 -6.55
N LEU A 64 6.61 5.21 -6.25
CA LEU A 64 6.95 3.90 -6.80
C LEU A 64 6.87 3.86 -8.33
N ALA A 65 5.80 4.43 -8.89
CA ALA A 65 5.60 4.50 -10.34
C ALA A 65 6.73 5.24 -11.03
N ASN A 66 7.13 6.38 -10.45
CA ASN A 66 8.24 7.18 -10.96
C ASN A 66 9.59 6.45 -10.86
N LEU A 67 9.85 5.79 -9.72
CA LEU A 67 11.09 5.04 -9.51
C LEU A 67 11.20 3.79 -10.37
N ALA A 68 10.09 3.09 -10.58
CA ALA A 68 10.03 1.85 -11.37
C ALA A 68 9.71 2.08 -12.86
N ALA A 69 9.53 3.34 -13.27
CA ALA A 69 9.18 3.74 -14.63
C ALA A 69 7.97 2.95 -15.21
N THR A 70 6.94 2.72 -14.38
CA THR A 70 5.73 1.97 -14.75
C THR A 70 4.48 2.66 -14.23
N SER A 71 3.38 2.53 -14.97
CA SER A 71 2.04 3.01 -14.60
C SER A 71 1.20 1.96 -13.85
N ASP A 72 1.64 0.69 -13.81
CA ASP A 72 1.00 -0.37 -13.03
C ASP A 72 1.92 -0.80 -11.89
N VAL A 73 1.55 -0.43 -10.68
CA VAL A 73 2.36 -0.62 -9.47
C VAL A 73 1.67 -1.57 -8.51
N VAL A 74 2.40 -2.56 -8.00
CA VAL A 74 1.97 -3.50 -6.97
C VAL A 74 2.93 -3.46 -5.79
N TYR A 75 2.40 -3.20 -4.59
CA TYR A 75 3.18 -3.18 -3.34
C TYR A 75 2.39 -3.75 -2.15
N GLY A 76 3.08 -4.08 -1.07
CA GLY A 76 2.46 -4.56 0.17
C GLY A 76 2.01 -3.42 1.08
N TYR A 77 0.81 -3.52 1.64
CA TYR A 77 0.26 -2.64 2.67
C TYR A 77 -0.06 -3.45 3.93
N THR A 78 0.46 -3.00 5.06
CA THR A 78 0.25 -3.64 6.35
C THR A 78 -1.07 -3.19 6.98
N VAL A 79 -1.88 -4.15 7.41
CA VAL A 79 -3.08 -3.93 8.21
C VAL A 79 -2.91 -4.59 9.57
N SER A 80 -3.54 -3.99 10.60
CA SER A 80 -3.46 -4.51 11.97
C SER A 80 -4.21 -5.84 12.15
N GLY A 81 -5.20 -6.13 11.30
CA GLY A 81 -6.11 -7.28 11.41
C GLY A 81 -7.01 -7.28 12.66
N ARG A 82 -7.00 -6.18 13.42
CA ARG A 82 -7.80 -6.01 14.66
C ARG A 82 -9.18 -5.39 14.42
N ASN A 83 -9.63 -5.37 13.18
CA ASN A 83 -10.98 -4.93 12.80
C ASN A 83 -11.86 -6.08 12.30
N LEU A 84 -11.40 -7.33 12.47
CA LEU A 84 -12.19 -8.50 12.10
C LEU A 84 -13.42 -8.60 12.99
N PRO A 85 -14.55 -9.14 12.50
CA PRO A 85 -15.77 -9.36 13.29
C PRO A 85 -15.59 -10.56 14.23
N LEU A 86 -14.57 -10.51 15.08
CA LEU A 86 -14.20 -11.49 16.07
C LEU A 86 -14.20 -10.80 17.42
N GLU A 87 -15.00 -11.32 18.36
CA GLU A 87 -15.11 -10.76 19.69
C GLU A 87 -13.75 -10.71 20.40
N GLY A 88 -13.39 -9.54 20.94
CA GLY A 88 -12.14 -9.34 21.68
C GLY A 88 -10.87 -9.25 20.84
N VAL A 89 -10.96 -9.23 19.49
CA VAL A 89 -9.78 -9.22 18.60
C VAL A 89 -8.84 -8.03 18.84
N GLU A 90 -9.38 -6.90 19.26
CA GLU A 90 -8.64 -5.70 19.62
C GLU A 90 -7.70 -5.94 20.81
N SER A 91 -8.05 -6.86 21.71
CA SER A 91 -7.31 -7.17 22.95
C SER A 91 -6.38 -8.38 22.84
N VAL A 92 -6.39 -9.10 21.71
CA VAL A 92 -5.58 -10.31 21.51
C VAL A 92 -4.09 -10.01 21.64
N ILE A 93 -3.41 -10.75 22.52
CA ILE A 93 -1.95 -10.78 22.62
C ILE A 93 -1.43 -11.82 21.63
N GLY A 94 -1.01 -11.37 20.44
CA GLY A 94 -0.55 -12.24 19.37
C GLY A 94 -0.48 -11.55 18.00
N PRO A 95 -0.02 -12.28 16.96
CA PRO A 95 0.09 -11.74 15.61
C PRO A 95 -1.28 -11.64 14.94
N CYS A 96 -1.83 -10.42 14.89
CA CYS A 96 -3.01 -10.09 14.08
C CYS A 96 -2.64 -9.41 12.76
N LEU A 97 -1.37 -9.01 12.60
CA LEU A 97 -0.87 -8.27 11.46
C LEU A 97 -1.00 -9.07 10.17
N ASN A 98 -1.43 -8.41 9.10
CA ASN A 98 -1.45 -8.98 7.77
C ASN A 98 -0.86 -8.01 6.75
N VAL A 99 -0.26 -8.51 5.68
CA VAL A 99 0.25 -7.72 4.55
C VAL A 99 -0.61 -8.03 3.33
N LEU A 100 -1.31 -7.02 2.85
CA LEU A 100 -2.20 -7.13 1.70
C LEU A 100 -1.57 -6.46 0.48
N PRO A 101 -1.77 -7.02 -0.72
CA PRO A 101 -1.34 -6.35 -1.94
C PRO A 101 -2.22 -5.14 -2.23
N VAL A 102 -1.59 -4.05 -2.64
CA VAL A 102 -2.22 -2.89 -3.26
C VAL A 102 -1.73 -2.85 -4.70
N ARG A 103 -2.68 -2.81 -5.65
CA ARG A 103 -2.38 -2.58 -7.06
C ARG A 103 -3.00 -1.25 -7.48
N ALA A 104 -2.21 -0.40 -8.13
CA ALA A 104 -2.68 0.82 -8.75
C ALA A 104 -2.25 0.83 -10.21
N ASN A 105 -3.22 0.79 -11.12
CA ASN A 105 -3.01 0.89 -12.56
C ASN A 105 -3.47 2.27 -13.02
N MET A 106 -2.51 3.11 -13.41
CA MET A 106 -2.72 4.52 -13.72
C MET A 106 -2.85 4.79 -15.23
N ASN A 107 -2.97 3.76 -16.06
CA ASN A 107 -3.07 3.94 -17.53
C ASN A 107 -4.32 4.73 -17.96
N ASN A 108 -5.38 4.70 -17.15
CA ASN A 108 -6.64 5.40 -17.42
C ASN A 108 -6.95 6.49 -16.37
N THR A 109 -5.94 6.93 -15.63
CA THR A 109 -6.04 7.97 -14.60
C THR A 109 -5.74 9.32 -15.22
N ASN A 110 -6.66 10.27 -15.12
CA ASN A 110 -6.47 11.64 -15.64
C ASN A 110 -6.09 12.61 -14.52
N THR A 111 -6.56 12.35 -13.30
CA THR A 111 -6.31 13.21 -12.13
C THR A 111 -5.88 12.39 -10.92
N ILE A 112 -5.19 13.02 -9.96
CA ILE A 112 -4.85 12.39 -8.68
C ILE A 112 -6.12 12.00 -7.90
N LEU A 113 -7.22 12.73 -8.10
CA LEU A 113 -8.50 12.41 -7.46
C LEU A 113 -9.05 11.05 -7.92
N ASP A 114 -8.73 10.62 -9.15
CA ASP A 114 -9.13 9.29 -9.64
C ASP A 114 -8.41 8.15 -8.90
N LEU A 115 -7.36 8.46 -8.12
CA LEU A 115 -6.61 7.51 -7.29
C LEU A 115 -7.02 7.52 -5.81
N LEU A 116 -7.81 8.50 -5.37
CA LEU A 116 -8.18 8.72 -3.96
C LEU A 116 -9.56 8.14 -3.64
#